data_AF-A0A7K7L5R8-F1
#
_entry.id   AF-A0A7K7L5R8-F1
#
_cell.length_a   1.000
_cell.length_b   1.000
_cell.length_c   1.000
_cell.angle_alpha   90.00
_cell.angle_beta   90.00
_cell.angle_gamma   90.00
#
_symmetry.space_group_name_H-M   'P 1'
#
loop_
_entity.id
_entity.type
_entity.pdbx_description
1 polymer ?
#
loop_
_entity_poly.entity_id
_entity_poly.type
_entity_poly.pdbx_seq_one_letter_code
_entity_poly.pdbx_strand_id
1 'polypeptide(L)'
;CLQLLWPRLLIYVMPAKYTGMLIPLSHCLRALAERNELTAGREHHELDPDVLNSLLQETTLTPHNLLARLLVVAGSPFAGSELQAAALLVMQSLHSRIHGAVGATWNTEIPLLLQYLQGKVLGNIPDAAEWERRLLQFLRASLETIGDDAWTKRLSCALSQRLDSSPSSSGEKAFLYKALGTTLGACQELPHVQENLLQHLTRAQPEEPSEAQGIISLVCQAADSHFGLVLETLTTFAATSCTSLATQMTQASRRAEATCSAVMLAHSSMALRASKEQLLAHVEADIAGNILLLSI
;
A
#
# COMPACT_ATOMS: atom_id res chain seq x y z
N CYS A 1 19.11 31.04 0.38
CA CYS A 1 18.98 30.31 1.67
C CYS A 1 17.80 29.33 1.75
N LEU A 2 16.58 29.64 1.30
CA LEU A 2 15.45 28.69 1.42
C LEU A 2 15.60 27.38 0.62
N GLN A 3 16.33 27.38 -0.50
CA GLN A 3 16.50 26.20 -1.36
C GLN A 3 17.26 25.04 -0.68
N LEU A 4 18.11 25.31 0.33
CA LEU A 4 18.85 24.28 1.09
C LEU A 4 18.10 23.77 2.33
N LEU A 5 17.01 24.43 2.72
CA LEU A 5 16.32 24.12 3.97
C LEU A 5 15.31 22.97 3.79
N TRP A 6 14.63 22.93 2.65
CA TRP A 6 13.56 21.95 2.42
C TRP A 6 14.03 20.48 2.37
N PRO A 7 15.21 20.09 1.87
CA PRO A 7 15.69 18.71 1.98
C PRO A 7 15.92 18.28 3.43
N ARG A 8 16.47 19.19 4.24
CA ARG A 8 16.65 18.98 5.68
C ARG A 8 15.32 18.87 6.40
N LEU A 9 14.29 19.57 5.90
CA LEU A 9 12.94 19.47 6.43
C LEU A 9 12.28 18.11 6.11
N LEU A 10 12.62 17.46 4.99
CA LEU A 10 12.10 16.13 4.67
C LEU A 10 12.54 15.06 5.67
N ILE A 11 13.70 15.24 6.32
CA ILE A 11 14.16 14.34 7.39
C ILE A 11 13.12 14.24 8.52
N TYR A 12 12.34 15.29 8.74
CA TYR A 12 11.28 15.31 9.75
C TYR A 12 9.96 14.66 9.28
N VAL A 13 9.81 14.31 8.00
CA VAL A 13 8.63 13.60 7.48
C VAL A 13 8.63 12.13 7.91
N MET A 14 9.81 11.52 8.00
CA MET A 14 9.95 10.08 8.24
C MET A 14 9.55 9.64 9.66
N PRO A 15 9.98 10.29 10.75
CA PRO A 15 9.66 9.82 12.10
C PRO A 15 8.19 10.07 12.49
N ALA A 16 7.55 9.08 13.12
CA ALA A 16 6.17 9.18 13.61
C ALA A 16 5.94 10.34 14.59
N LYS A 17 6.95 10.65 15.42
CA LYS A 17 6.94 11.78 16.38
C LYS A 17 6.77 13.15 15.72
N TYR A 18 7.07 13.29 14.43
CA TYR A 18 7.01 14.56 13.70
C TYR A 18 5.86 14.58 12.68
N THR A 19 4.91 13.66 12.77
CA THR A 19 3.75 13.62 11.85
C THR A 19 3.04 14.97 11.77
N GLY A 20 2.87 15.68 12.90
CA GLY A 20 2.25 17.01 12.92
C GLY A 20 3.01 18.09 12.15
N MET A 21 4.31 17.91 11.89
CA MET A 21 5.12 18.83 11.07
C MET A 21 4.75 18.79 9.59
N LEU A 22 4.01 17.77 9.14
CA LEU A 22 3.55 17.70 7.74
C LEU A 22 2.66 18.89 7.37
N ILE A 23 1.86 19.41 8.30
CA ILE A 23 0.99 20.57 8.06
C ILE A 23 1.83 21.80 7.70
N PRO A 24 2.72 22.33 8.57
CA PRO A 24 3.55 23.48 8.20
C PRO A 24 4.46 23.20 7.00
N LEU A 25 4.94 21.96 6.83
CA LEU A 25 5.72 21.59 5.65
C LEU A 25 4.92 21.69 4.34
N SER A 26 3.68 21.24 4.34
CA SER A 26 2.81 21.33 3.16
C SER A 26 2.58 22.78 2.74
N HIS A 27 2.39 23.70 3.70
CA HIS A 27 2.28 25.12 3.42
C HIS A 27 3.57 25.72 2.86
N CYS A 28 4.72 25.37 3.45
CA CYS A 28 6.03 25.81 2.96
C CYS A 28 6.30 25.32 1.54
N LEU A 29 6.06 24.05 1.26
CA LEU A 29 6.29 23.45 -0.07
C LEU A 29 5.35 24.04 -1.12
N ARG A 30 4.08 24.29 -0.78
CA ARG A 30 3.14 24.97 -1.67
C ARG A 30 3.60 26.40 -1.99
N ALA A 31 3.96 27.19 -0.97
CA ALA A 31 4.44 28.55 -1.17
C ALA A 31 5.76 28.61 -1.99
N LEU A 32 6.57 27.54 -1.94
CA LEU A 32 7.76 27.39 -2.78
C LEU A 32 7.38 27.01 -4.22
N ALA A 33 6.43 26.09 -4.43
CA ALA A 33 5.95 25.70 -5.74
C ALA A 33 5.35 26.90 -6.50
N GLU A 34 4.47 27.66 -5.86
CA GLU A 34 3.87 28.88 -6.43
C GLU A 34 4.94 29.92 -6.82
N ARG A 35 5.99 30.08 -6.01
CA ARG A 35 7.11 30.99 -6.31
C ARG A 35 7.99 30.50 -7.46
N ASN A 36 8.18 29.20 -7.60
CA ASN A 36 8.95 28.61 -8.69
C ASN A 36 8.20 28.74 -10.03
N GLU A 37 6.88 28.51 -10.02
CA GLU A 37 6.00 28.75 -11.19
C GLU A 37 6.03 30.22 -11.64
N LEU A 38 6.00 31.16 -10.68
CA LEU A 38 6.10 32.61 -10.94
C LEU A 38 7.49 33.05 -11.46
N THR A 39 8.53 32.21 -11.34
CA THR A 39 9.92 32.54 -11.69
C THR A 39 10.51 31.65 -12.79
N ALA A 40 9.66 30.91 -13.53
CA ALA A 40 10.02 29.95 -14.57
C ALA A 40 10.85 30.49 -15.76
N GLY A 41 11.23 31.78 -15.77
CA GLY A 41 12.11 32.41 -16.76
C GLY A 41 13.53 32.72 -16.25
N ARG A 42 13.91 32.33 -15.04
CA ARG A 42 15.28 32.48 -14.54
C ARG A 42 15.86 31.11 -14.25
N GLU A 43 17.06 30.85 -14.76
CA GLU A 43 17.80 29.62 -14.56
C GLU A 43 17.89 29.31 -13.06
N HIS A 44 17.03 28.38 -12.61
CA HIS A 44 17.11 27.87 -11.25
C HIS A 44 18.23 26.85 -11.24
N HIS A 45 19.28 27.14 -10.47
CA HIS A 45 20.28 26.16 -10.12
C HIS A 45 19.59 25.09 -9.26
N GLU A 46 19.08 24.04 -9.92
CA GLU A 46 18.65 22.83 -9.23
C GLU A 46 19.82 22.36 -8.37
N LEU A 47 19.55 22.08 -7.09
CA LEU A 47 20.55 21.50 -6.21
C LEU A 47 21.16 20.28 -6.89
N ASP A 48 22.50 20.22 -6.89
CA ASP A 48 23.23 19.10 -7.44
C ASP A 48 22.61 17.78 -6.92
N PRO A 49 22.02 16.95 -7.81
CA PRO A 49 21.30 15.75 -7.42
C PRO A 49 22.18 14.82 -6.56
N ASP A 50 23.50 14.87 -6.71
CA ASP A 50 24.44 14.06 -5.94
C ASP A 50 24.55 14.50 -4.47
N VAL A 51 24.52 15.80 -4.19
CA VAL A 51 24.54 16.34 -2.80
C VAL A 51 23.22 16.04 -2.09
N LEU A 52 22.11 16.15 -2.81
CA LEU A 52 20.80 15.80 -2.30
C LEU A 52 20.71 14.29 -2.02
N ASN A 53 21.19 13.45 -2.94
CA ASN A 53 21.23 12.00 -2.73
C ASN A 53 22.09 11.61 -1.53
N SER A 54 23.25 12.24 -1.35
CA SER A 54 24.14 11.99 -0.20
C SER A 54 23.46 12.30 1.13
N LEU A 55 22.74 13.43 1.25
CA LEU A 55 21.98 13.79 2.45
C LEU A 55 20.79 12.87 2.73
N LEU A 56 20.15 12.37 1.67
CA LEU A 56 19.00 11.46 1.76
C LEU A 56 19.42 10.01 2.03
N GLN A 57 20.60 9.60 1.57
CA GLN A 57 21.19 8.27 1.82
C GLN A 57 21.47 8.04 3.32
N GLU A 58 21.92 9.05 4.06
CA GLU A 58 22.10 8.96 5.52
C GLU A 58 20.77 8.82 6.29
N THR A 59 19.63 9.11 5.67
CA THR A 59 18.33 9.25 6.36
C THR A 59 17.25 8.26 5.93
N THR A 60 17.61 7.13 5.27
CA THR A 60 16.67 6.13 4.70
C THR A 60 15.63 6.70 3.72
N LEU A 61 15.86 7.94 3.26
CA LEU A 61 14.87 8.78 2.60
C LEU A 61 14.85 8.50 1.10
N THR A 62 14.38 7.29 0.76
CA THR A 62 14.16 6.88 -0.62
C THR A 62 12.79 7.37 -1.10
N PRO A 63 12.60 7.59 -2.42
CA PRO A 63 11.29 7.91 -3.01
C PRO A 63 10.17 6.96 -2.56
N HIS A 64 10.49 5.66 -2.48
CA HIS A 64 9.59 4.60 -2.03
C HIS A 64 9.23 4.74 -0.54
N ASN A 65 10.23 4.95 0.33
CA ASN A 65 10.00 5.15 1.75
C ASN A 65 9.18 6.41 2.03
N LEU A 66 9.48 7.49 1.31
CA LEU A 66 8.76 8.76 1.41
C LEU A 66 7.30 8.61 0.98
N LEU A 67 7.05 8.09 -0.24
CA LEU A 67 5.69 7.89 -0.73
C LEU A 67 4.91 7.01 0.24
N ALA A 68 5.51 5.90 0.65
CA ALA A 68 4.82 4.94 1.48
C ALA A 68 4.53 5.55 2.87
N ARG A 69 5.42 6.39 3.42
CA ARG A 69 5.18 7.14 4.67
C ARG A 69 4.02 8.11 4.52
N LEU A 70 3.99 8.88 3.44
CA LEU A 70 2.92 9.85 3.16
C LEU A 70 1.58 9.13 2.94
N LEU A 71 1.57 7.96 2.29
CA LEU A 71 0.36 7.15 2.09
C LEU A 71 -0.22 6.69 3.43
N VAL A 72 0.63 6.23 4.36
CA VAL A 72 0.18 5.83 5.70
C VAL A 72 -0.45 7.00 6.44
N VAL A 73 0.14 8.20 6.36
CA VAL A 73 -0.44 9.38 7.01
C VAL A 73 -1.77 9.78 6.35
N ALA A 74 -1.84 9.74 5.03
CA ALA A 74 -3.06 10.04 4.29
C ALA A 74 -4.18 9.02 4.57
N GLY A 75 -3.85 7.74 4.73
CA GLY A 75 -4.79 6.66 5.00
C GLY A 75 -5.08 6.40 6.49
N SER A 76 -4.39 7.11 7.40
CA SER A 76 -4.57 6.88 8.84
C SER A 76 -5.95 7.36 9.29
N PRO A 77 -6.76 6.50 9.93
CA PRO A 77 -8.09 6.88 10.42
C PRO A 77 -8.02 7.84 11.61
N PHE A 78 -6.85 7.96 12.25
CA PHE A 78 -6.61 8.87 13.37
C PHE A 78 -6.02 10.22 12.93
N ALA A 79 -5.62 10.35 11.66
CA ALA A 79 -5.20 11.62 11.12
C ALA A 79 -6.43 12.51 10.90
N GLY A 80 -6.41 13.73 11.44
CA GLY A 80 -7.40 14.73 11.09
C GLY A 80 -7.33 15.06 9.59
N SER A 81 -8.44 15.53 9.01
CA SER A 81 -8.53 15.84 7.57
C SER A 81 -7.45 16.82 7.10
N GLU A 82 -7.00 17.73 7.97
CA GLU A 82 -5.88 18.64 7.68
C GLU A 82 -4.55 17.91 7.49
N LEU A 83 -4.29 16.89 8.30
CA LEU A 83 -3.05 16.10 8.23
C LEU A 83 -3.06 15.18 7.00
N GLN A 84 -4.21 14.58 6.70
CA GLN A 84 -4.40 13.79 5.48
C GLN A 84 -4.23 14.66 4.22
N ALA A 85 -4.81 15.87 4.22
CA ALA A 85 -4.63 16.84 3.17
C ALA A 85 -3.16 17.30 3.04
N ALA A 86 -2.49 17.57 4.17
CA ALA A 86 -1.08 17.94 4.19
C ALA A 86 -0.19 16.87 3.56
N ALA A 87 -0.43 15.58 3.85
CA ALA A 87 0.30 14.48 3.25
C ALA A 87 0.16 14.44 1.73
N LEU A 88 -1.06 14.61 1.21
CA LEU A 88 -1.32 14.67 -0.23
C LEU A 88 -0.64 15.86 -0.91
N LEU A 89 -0.61 17.02 -0.25
CA LEU A 89 0.05 18.21 -0.78
C LEU A 89 1.57 18.07 -0.81
N VAL A 90 2.14 17.39 0.19
CA VAL A 90 3.56 17.02 0.18
C VAL A 90 3.84 16.05 -0.97
N MET A 91 2.98 15.05 -1.22
CA MET A 91 3.10 14.18 -2.40
C MET A 91 3.07 15.02 -3.68
N GLN A 92 2.06 15.88 -3.85
CA GLN A 92 1.92 16.71 -5.05
C GLN A 92 3.16 17.57 -5.30
N SER A 93 3.63 18.30 -4.29
CA SER A 93 4.81 19.17 -4.44
C SER A 93 6.13 18.42 -4.72
N LEU A 94 6.20 17.14 -4.35
CA LEU A 94 7.38 16.29 -4.54
C LEU A 94 7.22 15.27 -5.66
N HIS A 95 6.21 15.41 -6.52
CA HIS A 95 5.88 14.41 -7.56
C HIS A 95 7.11 14.06 -8.42
N SER A 96 7.86 15.06 -8.88
CA SER A 96 9.03 14.88 -9.76
C SER A 96 10.20 14.16 -9.07
N ARG A 97 10.26 14.23 -7.75
CA ARG A 97 11.29 13.57 -6.92
C ARG A 97 10.89 12.15 -6.55
N ILE A 98 9.58 11.87 -6.47
CA ILE A 98 9.07 10.53 -6.23
C ILE A 98 9.16 9.72 -7.54
N HIS A 99 8.58 10.24 -8.61
CA HIS A 99 8.70 9.68 -9.95
C HIS A 99 8.30 10.70 -11.02
N GLY A 100 9.08 10.81 -12.11
CA GLY A 100 8.79 11.79 -13.17
C GLY A 100 7.42 11.60 -13.84
N ALA A 101 6.97 10.35 -13.98
CA ALA A 101 5.72 10.03 -14.69
C ALA A 101 4.43 10.43 -13.96
N VAL A 102 4.44 10.52 -12.62
CA VAL A 102 3.20 10.69 -11.85
C VAL A 102 2.66 12.13 -11.86
N GLY A 103 3.41 13.10 -12.37
CA GLY A 103 3.06 14.52 -12.27
C GLY A 103 1.68 14.86 -12.83
N ALA A 104 1.36 14.39 -14.04
CA ALA A 104 0.06 14.65 -14.67
C ALA A 104 -1.08 14.01 -13.89
N THR A 105 -0.97 12.71 -13.57
CA THR A 105 -1.97 11.94 -12.82
C THR A 105 -2.21 12.53 -11.43
N TRP A 106 -1.16 12.95 -10.73
CA TRP A 106 -1.29 13.53 -9.39
C TRP A 106 -1.92 14.92 -9.42
N ASN A 107 -1.63 15.71 -10.45
CA ASN A 107 -2.26 17.02 -10.62
C ASN A 107 -3.76 16.96 -10.91
N THR A 108 -4.27 15.82 -11.40
CA THR A 108 -5.71 15.60 -11.58
C THR A 108 -6.36 14.93 -10.36
N GLU A 109 -5.74 13.89 -9.81
CA GLU A 109 -6.35 13.07 -8.74
C GLU A 109 -6.26 13.74 -7.35
N ILE A 110 -5.14 14.37 -7.01
CA ILE A 110 -4.94 14.95 -5.67
C ILE A 110 -5.97 16.05 -5.36
N PRO A 111 -6.27 17.00 -6.27
CA PRO A 111 -7.33 17.98 -6.03
C PRO A 111 -8.71 17.36 -5.74
N LEU A 112 -9.06 16.25 -6.39
CA LEU A 112 -10.33 15.55 -6.15
C LEU A 112 -10.37 14.93 -4.75
N LEU A 113 -9.27 14.31 -4.32
CA LEU A 113 -9.13 13.79 -2.95
C LEU A 113 -9.21 14.91 -1.90
N LEU A 114 -8.57 16.05 -2.15
CA LEU A 114 -8.63 17.20 -1.26
C LEU A 114 -10.05 17.79 -1.16
N GLN A 115 -10.78 17.83 -2.28
CA GLN A 115 -12.16 18.29 -2.30
C GLN A 115 -13.08 17.39 -1.46
N TYR A 116 -12.85 16.08 -1.50
CA TYR A 116 -13.57 15.11 -0.68
C TYR A 116 -13.33 15.35 0.82
N LEU A 117 -12.07 15.55 1.23
CA LEU A 117 -11.72 15.86 2.63
C LEU A 117 -12.33 17.17 3.14
N GLN A 118 -12.49 18.16 2.26
CA GLN A 118 -13.08 19.46 2.61
C GLN A 118 -14.62 19.42 2.73
N GLY A 119 -15.27 18.28 2.49
CA GLY A 119 -16.73 18.14 2.58
C GLY A 119 -17.52 18.94 1.54
N LYS A 120 -16.83 19.56 0.56
CA LYS A 120 -17.41 20.47 -0.44
C LYS A 120 -18.37 19.79 -1.41
N VAL A 121 -18.38 18.45 -1.47
CA VAL A 121 -19.20 17.71 -2.42
C VAL A 121 -20.60 17.42 -1.87
N LEU A 122 -20.81 17.24 -0.56
CA LEU A 122 -22.10 16.73 -0.04
C LEU A 122 -22.51 17.15 1.39
N GLY A 123 -21.79 18.04 2.09
CA GLY A 123 -22.20 18.49 3.45
C GLY A 123 -22.15 17.40 4.53
N ASN A 124 -21.71 16.19 4.20
CA ASN A 124 -21.55 15.07 5.10
C ASN A 124 -20.08 14.89 5.49
N ILE A 125 -19.85 14.41 6.72
CA ILE A 125 -18.53 14.00 7.21
C ILE A 125 -17.97 12.92 6.26
N PRO A 126 -16.71 13.03 5.81
CA PRO A 126 -16.09 12.02 4.95
C PRO A 126 -16.19 10.63 5.57
N ASP A 127 -16.72 9.67 4.82
CA ASP A 127 -16.74 8.27 5.25
C ASP A 127 -15.33 7.69 5.16
N ALA A 128 -14.83 7.15 6.27
CA ALA A 128 -13.47 6.62 6.36
C ALA A 128 -13.25 5.45 5.37
N ALA A 129 -14.26 4.61 5.14
CA ALA A 129 -14.14 3.48 4.23
C ALA A 129 -14.09 3.92 2.76
N GLU A 130 -14.91 4.91 2.39
CA GLU A 130 -14.88 5.52 1.06
C GLU A 130 -13.59 6.33 0.81
N TRP A 131 -13.10 7.06 1.81
CA TRP A 131 -11.81 7.73 1.74
C TRP A 131 -10.68 6.76 1.44
N GLU A 132 -10.62 5.68 2.21
CA GLU A 132 -9.61 4.64 2.06
C GLU A 132 -9.67 4.01 0.66
N ARG A 133 -10.87 3.71 0.16
CA ARG A 133 -11.08 3.19 -1.19
C ARG A 133 -10.52 4.13 -2.26
N ARG A 134 -10.80 5.44 -2.15
CA ARG A 134 -10.30 6.45 -3.08
C ARG A 134 -8.79 6.56 -3.04
N LEU A 135 -8.19 6.51 -1.86
CA LEU A 135 -6.74 6.56 -1.70
C LEU A 135 -6.05 5.32 -2.30
N LEU A 136 -6.65 4.14 -2.18
CA LEU A 136 -6.14 2.92 -2.82
C LEU A 136 -6.30 2.95 -4.34
N GLN A 137 -7.38 3.55 -4.86
CA GLN A 137 -7.55 3.77 -6.29
C GLN A 137 -6.50 4.75 -6.83
N PHE A 138 -6.22 5.83 -6.09
CA PHE A 138 -5.13 6.76 -6.39
C PHE A 138 -3.77 6.04 -6.42
N LEU A 139 -3.49 5.17 -5.45
CA LEU A 139 -2.26 4.38 -5.43
C LEU A 139 -2.17 3.49 -6.68
N ARG A 140 -3.24 2.78 -7.04
CA ARG A 140 -3.28 1.93 -8.24
C ARG A 140 -3.01 2.73 -9.51
N ALA A 141 -3.71 3.83 -9.73
CA ALA A 141 -3.51 4.70 -10.89
C ALA A 141 -2.08 5.28 -10.93
N SER A 142 -1.50 5.58 -9.76
CA SER A 142 -0.11 6.03 -9.67
C SER A 142 0.87 4.94 -10.11
N LEU A 143 0.67 3.69 -9.69
CA LEU A 143 1.53 2.57 -10.08
C LEU A 143 1.40 2.21 -11.56
N GLU A 144 0.18 2.25 -12.11
CA GLU A 144 -0.08 2.10 -13.55
C GLU A 144 0.62 3.19 -14.37
N THR A 145 0.60 4.44 -13.89
CA THR A 145 1.30 5.55 -14.54
C THR A 145 2.82 5.38 -14.50
N ILE A 146 3.37 4.81 -13.42
CA ILE A 146 4.80 4.55 -13.27
C ILE A 146 5.26 3.46 -14.23
N GLY A 147 4.52 2.34 -14.31
CA GLY A 147 4.80 1.25 -15.25
C GLY A 147 6.19 0.59 -15.11
N ASP A 148 6.88 0.80 -13.98
CA ASP A 148 8.19 0.23 -13.66
C ASP A 148 8.04 -0.81 -12.54
N ASP A 149 8.27 -2.07 -12.89
CA ASP A 149 8.18 -3.22 -11.98
C ASP A 149 9.24 -3.16 -10.87
N ALA A 150 10.48 -2.76 -11.19
CA ALA A 150 11.54 -2.67 -10.21
C ALA A 150 11.29 -1.54 -9.20
N TRP A 151 10.62 -0.47 -9.63
CA TRP A 151 10.12 0.58 -8.74
C TRP A 151 8.97 0.09 -7.86
N THR A 152 7.98 -0.58 -8.46
CA THR A 152 6.82 -1.15 -7.72
C THR A 152 7.25 -2.18 -6.68
N LYS A 153 8.22 -3.04 -7.03
CA LYS A 153 8.86 -3.98 -6.12
C LYS A 153 9.52 -3.28 -4.94
N ARG A 154 10.31 -2.24 -5.18
CA ARG A 154 10.93 -1.44 -4.10
C ARG A 154 9.89 -0.77 -3.19
N LEU A 155 8.76 -0.32 -3.74
CA LEU A 155 7.65 0.20 -2.94
C LEU A 155 7.04 -0.88 -2.04
N SER A 156 6.81 -2.08 -2.59
CA SER A 156 6.27 -3.20 -1.80
C SER A 156 7.18 -3.59 -0.65
N CYS A 157 8.51 -3.60 -0.85
CA CYS A 157 9.48 -3.84 0.22
C CYS A 157 9.41 -2.75 1.31
N ALA A 158 9.30 -1.48 0.91
CA ALA A 158 9.17 -0.36 1.86
C ALA A 158 7.86 -0.43 2.67
N LEU A 159 6.76 -0.86 2.05
CA LEU A 159 5.48 -1.07 2.73
C LEU A 159 5.53 -2.28 3.67
N SER A 160 6.11 -3.40 3.23
CA SER A 160 6.32 -4.62 4.03
C SER A 160 7.17 -4.33 5.26
N GLN A 161 8.30 -3.63 5.12
CA GLN A 161 9.15 -3.25 6.24
C GLN A 161 8.44 -2.38 7.28
N ARG A 162 7.60 -1.43 6.83
CA ARG A 162 6.81 -0.62 7.75
C ARG A 162 5.69 -1.39 8.41
N LEU A 163 5.04 -2.31 7.69
CA LEU A 163 4.02 -3.19 8.24
C LEU A 163 4.60 -4.07 9.37
N ASP A 164 5.79 -4.64 9.15
CA ASP A 164 6.50 -5.46 10.14
C ASP A 164 6.96 -4.65 11.37
N SER A 165 7.20 -3.34 11.20
CA SER A 165 7.64 -2.43 12.27
C SER A 165 6.48 -1.78 13.05
N SER A 166 5.24 -1.89 12.54
CA SER A 166 4.07 -1.25 13.14
C SER A 166 3.47 -2.08 14.27
N PRO A 167 3.06 -1.45 15.40
CA PRO A 167 2.39 -2.16 16.47
C PRO A 167 1.02 -2.69 16.00
N SER A 168 0.65 -3.89 16.46
CA SER A 168 -0.55 -4.62 16.01
C SER A 168 -1.85 -3.84 16.19
N SER A 169 -1.93 -2.99 17.21
CA SER A 169 -3.09 -2.16 17.54
C SER A 169 -3.18 -0.82 16.81
N SER A 170 -2.25 -0.52 15.89
CA SER A 170 -2.32 0.71 15.11
C SER A 170 -3.32 0.58 13.96
N GLY A 171 -4.31 1.48 13.91
CA GLY A 171 -5.22 1.59 12.75
C GLY A 171 -4.50 1.93 11.44
N GLU A 172 -3.24 2.40 11.51
CA GLU A 172 -2.33 2.53 10.37
C GLU A 172 -1.98 1.17 9.75
N LYS A 173 -1.92 0.09 10.56
CA LYS A 173 -1.60 -1.26 10.10
C LYS A 173 -2.67 -1.82 9.16
N ALA A 174 -3.95 -1.54 9.44
CA ALA A 174 -5.06 -1.97 8.59
C ALA A 174 -4.95 -1.38 7.16
N PHE A 175 -4.63 -0.09 7.07
CA PHE A 175 -4.39 0.56 5.79
C PHE A 175 -3.13 0.01 5.09
N LEU A 176 -2.05 -0.22 5.84
CA LEU A 176 -0.80 -0.77 5.30
C LEU A 176 -1.00 -2.12 4.61
N TYR A 177 -1.80 -3.02 5.18
CA TYR A 177 -2.14 -4.30 4.54
C TYR A 177 -2.78 -4.12 3.17
N LYS A 178 -3.75 -3.22 3.06
CA LYS A 178 -4.45 -2.94 1.79
C LYS A 178 -3.55 -2.22 0.78
N ALA A 179 -2.72 -1.29 1.24
CA ALA A 179 -1.76 -0.59 0.39
C ALA A 179 -0.69 -1.53 -0.15
N LEU A 180 -0.18 -2.44 0.68
CA LEU A 180 0.76 -3.48 0.26
C LEU A 180 0.10 -4.42 -0.75
N GLY A 181 -1.09 -4.95 -0.47
CA GLY A 181 -1.82 -5.80 -1.40
C GLY A 181 -2.11 -5.12 -2.74
N THR A 182 -2.47 -3.83 -2.73
CA THR A 182 -2.67 -3.03 -3.96
C THR A 182 -1.37 -2.88 -4.74
N THR A 183 -0.25 -2.69 -4.05
CA THR A 183 1.08 -2.58 -4.68
C THR A 183 1.53 -3.91 -5.27
N LEU A 184 1.27 -5.03 -4.58
CA LEU A 184 1.55 -6.37 -5.09
C LEU A 184 0.67 -6.71 -6.31
N GLY A 185 -0.59 -6.28 -6.32
CA GLY A 185 -1.46 -6.42 -7.49
C GLY A 185 -0.92 -5.69 -8.74
N ALA A 186 -0.26 -4.55 -8.56
CA ALA A 186 0.35 -3.81 -9.66
C ALA A 186 1.71 -4.37 -10.13
N CYS A 187 2.36 -5.25 -9.35
CA CYS A 187 3.69 -5.78 -9.64
C CYS A 187 3.60 -6.96 -10.62
N GLN A 188 4.38 -6.96 -11.71
CA GLN A 188 4.37 -8.07 -12.67
C GLN A 188 5.33 -9.22 -12.30
N GLU A 189 6.24 -9.02 -11.33
CA GLU A 189 7.15 -10.06 -10.84
C GLU A 189 6.40 -11.06 -9.93
N LEU A 190 5.69 -12.02 -10.55
CA LEU A 190 4.88 -13.03 -9.84
C LEU A 190 5.62 -13.77 -8.70
N PRO A 191 6.90 -14.18 -8.84
CA PRO A 191 7.61 -14.82 -7.72
C PRO A 191 7.75 -13.91 -6.50
N HIS A 192 7.97 -12.61 -6.71
CA HIS A 192 8.08 -11.62 -5.63
C HIS A 192 6.73 -11.41 -4.93
N VAL A 193 5.64 -11.41 -5.70
CA VAL A 193 4.27 -11.34 -5.16
C VAL A 193 3.98 -12.55 -4.27
N GLN A 194 4.27 -13.76 -4.76
CA GLN A 194 4.09 -14.99 -4.01
C GLN A 194 4.93 -15.03 -2.73
N GLU A 195 6.21 -14.65 -2.81
CA GLU A 195 7.11 -14.61 -1.65
C GLU A 195 6.60 -13.65 -0.58
N ASN A 196 6.17 -12.44 -0.94
CA ASN A 196 5.63 -11.47 0.00
C ASN A 196 4.34 -11.96 0.66
N LEU A 197 3.44 -12.58 -0.12
CA LEU A 197 2.19 -13.15 0.41
C LEU A 197 2.49 -14.23 1.45
N LEU A 198 3.36 -15.19 1.13
CA LEU A 198 3.74 -16.28 2.03
C LEU A 198 4.46 -15.77 3.29
N GLN A 199 5.34 -14.78 3.14
CA GLN A 199 6.03 -14.14 4.26
C GLN A 199 5.02 -13.57 5.28
N HIS A 200 4.04 -12.79 4.81
CA HIS A 200 3.05 -12.18 5.69
C HIS A 200 2.04 -13.19 6.24
N LEU A 201 1.59 -14.17 5.44
CA LEU A 201 0.72 -15.26 5.89
C LEU A 201 1.35 -16.08 7.03
N THR A 202 2.64 -16.36 6.93
CA THR A 202 3.36 -17.16 7.93
C THR A 202 3.66 -16.38 9.20
N ARG A 203 3.98 -15.09 9.09
CA ARG A 203 4.35 -14.24 10.23
C ARG A 203 3.15 -13.68 11.00
N ALA A 204 1.99 -13.57 10.36
CA ALA A 204 0.79 -13.03 10.97
C ALA A 204 0.39 -13.76 12.26
N GLN A 205 -0.24 -13.02 13.16
CA GLN A 205 -0.89 -13.52 14.37
C GLN A 205 -2.42 -13.58 14.14
N PRO A 206 -2.93 -14.65 13.51
CA PRO A 206 -4.34 -14.71 13.10
C PRO A 206 -5.32 -14.78 14.29
N GLU A 207 -4.81 -15.00 15.50
CA GLU A 207 -5.57 -14.93 16.75
C GLU A 207 -6.07 -13.50 17.03
N GLU A 208 -5.40 -12.49 16.49
CA GLU A 208 -5.83 -11.10 16.55
C GLU A 208 -6.75 -10.78 15.35
N PRO A 209 -8.01 -10.36 15.57
CA PRO A 209 -8.96 -10.18 14.48
C PRO A 209 -8.58 -9.06 13.52
N SER A 210 -7.90 -8.01 14.00
CA SER A 210 -7.34 -6.93 13.18
C SER A 210 -6.26 -7.46 12.22
N GLU A 211 -5.40 -8.35 12.70
CA GLU A 211 -4.32 -8.96 11.92
C GLU A 211 -4.88 -9.94 10.89
N ALA A 212 -5.84 -10.79 11.29
CA ALA A 212 -6.54 -11.70 10.38
C ALA A 212 -7.26 -10.93 9.27
N GLN A 213 -8.00 -9.86 9.61
CA GLN A 213 -8.66 -9.00 8.63
C GLN A 213 -7.66 -8.26 7.73
N GLY A 214 -6.51 -7.88 8.27
CA GLY A 214 -5.40 -7.29 7.54
C GLY A 214 -4.88 -8.24 6.45
N ILE A 215 -4.57 -9.48 6.82
CA ILE A 215 -4.11 -10.51 5.89
C ILE A 215 -5.14 -10.81 4.81
N ILE A 216 -6.42 -10.97 5.18
CA ILE A 216 -7.52 -11.15 4.21
C ILE A 216 -7.53 -9.99 3.21
N SER A 217 -7.40 -8.75 3.70
CA SER A 217 -7.40 -7.56 2.85
C SER A 217 -6.20 -7.52 1.91
N LEU A 218 -5.00 -7.83 2.40
CA LEU A 218 -3.78 -7.87 1.58
C LEU A 218 -3.93 -8.87 0.42
N VAL A 219 -4.34 -10.10 0.74
CA VAL A 219 -4.57 -11.16 -0.24
C VAL A 219 -5.63 -10.72 -1.26
N CYS A 220 -6.77 -10.21 -0.81
CA CYS A 220 -7.85 -9.83 -1.72
C CYS A 220 -7.45 -8.68 -2.65
N GLN A 221 -6.63 -7.72 -2.20
CA GLN A 221 -6.15 -6.65 -3.07
C GLN A 221 -5.12 -7.14 -4.10
N ALA A 222 -4.28 -8.12 -3.74
CA ALA A 222 -3.36 -8.73 -4.69
C ALA A 222 -4.10 -9.60 -5.73
N ALA A 223 -5.17 -10.27 -5.30
CA ALA A 223 -6.01 -11.12 -6.15
C ALA A 223 -6.77 -10.36 -7.25
N ASP A 224 -6.98 -9.04 -7.10
CA ASP A 224 -7.62 -8.22 -8.13
C ASP A 224 -6.91 -8.34 -9.49
N SER A 225 -5.58 -8.47 -9.47
CA SER A 225 -4.75 -8.60 -10.67
C SER A 225 -4.18 -10.01 -10.86
N HIS A 226 -3.91 -10.72 -9.75
CA HIS A 226 -3.19 -12.00 -9.76
C HIS A 226 -4.01 -13.15 -9.18
N PHE A 227 -5.30 -13.24 -9.53
CA PHE A 227 -6.25 -14.18 -8.92
C PHE A 227 -5.74 -15.63 -8.85
N GLY A 228 -5.27 -16.19 -9.96
CA GLY A 228 -4.80 -17.59 -10.03
C GLY A 228 -3.59 -17.86 -9.12
N LEU A 229 -2.58 -16.99 -9.17
CA LEU A 229 -1.38 -17.10 -8.34
C LEU A 229 -1.72 -17.02 -6.85
N VAL A 230 -2.56 -16.05 -6.46
CA VAL A 230 -2.94 -15.84 -5.06
C VAL A 230 -3.76 -17.03 -4.55
N LEU A 231 -4.63 -17.59 -5.38
CA LEU A 231 -5.43 -18.76 -5.04
C LEU A 231 -4.56 -20.00 -4.83
N GLU A 232 -3.60 -20.26 -5.72
CA GLU A 232 -2.62 -21.34 -5.59
C GLU A 232 -1.75 -21.18 -4.33
N THR A 233 -1.31 -19.95 -4.07
CA THR A 233 -0.50 -19.63 -2.89
C THR A 233 -1.27 -19.89 -1.59
N LEU A 234 -2.53 -19.45 -1.52
CA LEU A 234 -3.38 -19.71 -0.36
C LEU A 234 -3.71 -21.18 -0.17
N THR A 235 -4.04 -21.92 -1.23
CA THR A 235 -4.34 -23.35 -1.14
C THR A 235 -3.13 -24.16 -0.67
N THR A 236 -1.94 -23.85 -1.19
CA THR A 236 -0.69 -24.48 -0.75
C THR A 236 -0.37 -24.17 0.72
N PHE A 237 -0.59 -22.91 1.13
CA PHE A 237 -0.43 -22.51 2.53
C PHE A 237 -1.46 -23.18 3.45
N ALA A 238 -2.71 -23.32 3.01
CA ALA A 238 -3.77 -24.02 3.75
C ALA A 238 -3.44 -25.50 3.95
N ALA A 239 -2.97 -26.19 2.91
CA ALA A 239 -2.63 -27.60 2.97
C ALA A 239 -1.54 -27.90 4.01
N THR A 240 -0.59 -26.99 4.19
CA THR A 240 0.49 -27.11 5.18
C THR A 240 0.07 -26.67 6.58
N SER A 241 -0.77 -25.64 6.68
CA SER A 241 -1.10 -24.99 7.97
C SER A 241 -2.38 -25.51 8.63
N CYS A 242 -3.31 -26.10 7.87
CA CYS A 242 -4.61 -26.58 8.37
C CYS A 242 -4.68 -28.08 8.62
N THR A 243 -3.82 -28.87 7.98
CA THR A 243 -3.77 -30.33 8.19
C THR A 243 -3.26 -30.73 9.57
N SER A 244 -2.61 -29.82 10.31
CA SER A 244 -2.19 -30.05 11.70
C SER A 244 -3.34 -30.14 12.71
N LEU A 245 -4.58 -29.79 12.31
CA LEU A 245 -5.79 -29.92 13.15
C LEU A 245 -6.14 -31.37 13.49
N ALA A 246 -5.70 -32.35 12.69
CA ALA A 246 -6.04 -33.76 12.90
C ALA A 246 -5.23 -34.44 14.03
N THR A 247 -4.14 -33.83 14.53
CA THR A 247 -3.16 -34.59 15.34
C THR A 247 -2.75 -33.99 16.70
N GLN A 248 -3.08 -32.75 17.09
CA GLN A 248 -2.56 -32.20 18.36
C GLN A 248 -3.55 -31.32 19.14
N MET A 249 -3.95 -31.80 20.34
CA MET A 249 -4.67 -31.03 21.37
C MET A 249 -3.69 -30.21 22.23
N THR A 250 -3.32 -29.01 21.81
CA THR A 250 -2.66 -27.97 22.66
C THR A 250 -2.78 -26.60 21.97
N GLN A 251 -2.30 -25.50 22.56
CA GLN A 251 -2.38 -24.10 22.08
C GLN A 251 -2.01 -23.86 20.61
N ALA A 252 -1.22 -24.74 19.98
CA ALA A 252 -1.02 -24.80 18.52
C ALA A 252 -2.34 -24.95 17.73
N SER A 253 -3.34 -25.57 18.34
CA SER A 253 -4.71 -25.75 17.82
C SER A 253 -5.45 -24.42 17.67
N ARG A 254 -5.31 -23.45 18.60
CA ARG A 254 -6.01 -22.15 18.49
C ARG A 254 -5.46 -21.30 17.35
N ARG A 255 -4.12 -21.23 17.22
CA ARG A 255 -3.49 -20.54 16.10
C ARG A 255 -3.79 -21.22 14.77
N ALA A 256 -3.73 -22.55 14.70
CA ALA A 256 -4.08 -23.29 13.50
C ALA A 256 -5.54 -23.06 13.09
N GLU A 257 -6.48 -23.14 14.04
CA GLU A 257 -7.91 -22.87 13.79
C GLU A 257 -8.15 -21.42 13.31
N ALA A 258 -7.52 -20.43 13.96
CA ALA A 258 -7.60 -19.04 13.54
C ALA A 258 -7.01 -18.82 12.14
N THR A 259 -5.88 -19.49 11.83
CA THR A 259 -5.26 -19.47 10.50
C THR A 259 -6.22 -20.04 9.46
N CYS A 260 -6.82 -21.19 9.72
CA CYS A 260 -7.77 -21.83 8.81
C CYS A 260 -9.03 -20.99 8.60
N SER A 261 -9.57 -20.41 9.67
CA SER A 261 -10.69 -19.48 9.58
C SER A 261 -10.34 -18.28 8.68
N ALA A 262 -9.19 -17.64 8.91
CA ALA A 262 -8.73 -16.51 8.09
C ALA A 262 -8.52 -16.89 6.61
N VAL A 263 -7.94 -18.06 6.34
CA VAL A 263 -7.72 -18.58 4.98
C VAL A 263 -9.06 -18.90 4.28
N MET A 264 -10.01 -19.52 4.97
CA MET A 264 -11.36 -19.75 4.42
C MET A 264 -12.09 -18.43 4.12
N LEU A 265 -11.97 -17.44 5.01
CA LEU A 265 -12.52 -16.10 4.78
C LEU A 265 -11.83 -15.38 3.62
N ALA A 266 -10.52 -15.57 3.44
CA ALA A 266 -9.79 -15.05 2.29
C ALA A 266 -10.27 -15.70 0.98
N HIS A 267 -10.41 -17.03 0.93
CA HIS A 267 -10.94 -17.74 -0.24
C HIS A 267 -12.33 -17.27 -0.62
N SER A 268 -13.24 -17.20 0.36
CA SER A 268 -14.61 -16.73 0.11
C SER A 268 -14.66 -15.27 -0.31
N SER A 269 -13.87 -14.40 0.30
CA SER A 269 -13.79 -12.97 -0.08
C SER A 269 -13.22 -12.79 -1.49
N MET A 270 -12.21 -13.57 -1.87
CA MET A 270 -11.69 -13.60 -3.24
C MET A 270 -12.75 -14.08 -4.23
N ALA A 271 -13.48 -15.15 -3.91
CA ALA A 271 -14.52 -15.68 -4.77
C ALA A 271 -15.65 -14.67 -5.02
N LEU A 272 -16.02 -13.88 -4.01
CA LEU A 272 -17.01 -12.79 -4.16
C LEU A 272 -16.54 -11.64 -5.05
N ARG A 273 -15.23 -11.47 -5.22
CA ARG A 273 -14.61 -10.42 -6.04
C ARG A 273 -14.20 -10.90 -7.44
N ALA A 274 -14.12 -12.21 -7.66
CA ALA A 274 -13.72 -12.80 -8.92
C ALA A 274 -14.81 -12.66 -9.98
N SER A 275 -14.40 -12.47 -11.24
CA SER A 275 -15.30 -12.56 -12.39
C SER A 275 -15.78 -13.99 -12.61
N LYS A 276 -16.92 -14.13 -13.31
CA LYS A 276 -17.48 -15.44 -13.64
C LYS A 276 -16.49 -16.27 -14.47
N GLU A 277 -15.77 -15.63 -15.38
CA GLU A 277 -14.76 -16.25 -16.24
C GLU A 277 -13.58 -16.82 -15.43
N GLN A 278 -13.09 -16.07 -14.43
CA GLN A 278 -11.99 -16.53 -13.56
C GLN A 278 -12.39 -17.74 -12.71
N LEU A 279 -13.62 -17.75 -12.17
CA LEU A 279 -14.14 -18.87 -11.40
C LEU A 279 -14.35 -20.11 -12.28
N LEU A 280 -14.91 -19.93 -13.47
CA LEU A 280 -15.10 -21.01 -14.44
C LEU A 280 -13.78 -21.63 -14.86
N ALA A 281 -12.80 -20.82 -15.26
CA ALA A 281 -11.49 -21.33 -15.68
C ALA A 281 -10.80 -22.16 -14.59
N HIS A 282 -10.96 -21.78 -13.32
CA HIS A 282 -10.42 -22.54 -12.20
C HIS A 282 -11.16 -23.87 -11.98
N VAL A 283 -12.49 -23.85 -11.97
CA VAL A 283 -13.30 -25.07 -11.80
C VAL A 283 -13.08 -26.03 -12.96
N GLU A 284 -12.97 -25.53 -14.19
CA GLU A 284 -12.66 -26.33 -15.37
C GLU A 284 -11.28 -26.97 -15.29
N ALA A 285 -10.26 -26.21 -14.85
CA ALA A 285 -8.91 -26.74 -14.66
C ALA A 285 -8.87 -27.85 -13.59
N ASP A 286 -9.60 -27.68 -12.49
CA ASP A 286 -9.68 -28.68 -11.42
C ASP A 286 -10.44 -29.94 -11.86
N ILE A 287 -11.60 -29.78 -12.51
CA ILE A 287 -12.38 -30.90 -13.06
C ILE A 287 -11.56 -31.65 -14.11
N ALA A 288 -10.91 -30.95 -15.05
CA ALA A 288 -10.08 -31.56 -16.07
C ALA A 288 -8.88 -32.29 -15.45
N GLY A 289 -8.21 -31.69 -14.47
CA GLY A 289 -7.13 -32.32 -13.72
C GLY A 289 -7.55 -33.61 -13.03
N ASN A 290 -8.71 -33.60 -12.37
CA ASN A 290 -9.27 -34.78 -11.70
C ASN A 290 -9.67 -35.89 -12.69
N ILE A 291 -10.23 -35.54 -13.85
CA ILE A 291 -10.54 -36.53 -14.91
C ILE A 291 -9.26 -37.17 -15.45
N LEU A 292 -8.20 -36.38 -15.66
CA LEU A 292 -6.90 -36.88 -16.12
C LEU A 292 -6.23 -37.80 -15.08
N LEU A 293 -6.36 -37.47 -13.79
CA LEU A 293 -5.88 -38.33 -12.69
C LEU A 293 -6.65 -39.65 -12.58
N LEU A 294 -7.95 -39.66 -12.90
CA LEU A 294 -8.82 -40.85 -12.86
C LEU A 294 -8.74 -41.72 -14.13
N SER A 295 -8.05 -41.25 -15.17
CA SER A 295 -7.90 -41.97 -16.45
C SER A 295 -6.56 -42.69 -16.60
N ILE A 296 -5.77 -42.74 -15.51
CA ILE A 296 -4.55 -43.56 -15.33
C ILE A 296 -4.89 -44.73 -14.40
#